data_AF-A0A1X6PK15-F1
#
_entry.id   AF-A0A1X6PK15-F1
#
_cell.length_a   1.000
_cell.length_b   1.000
_cell.length_c   1.000
_cell.angle_alpha   90.00
_cell.angle_beta   90.00
_cell.angle_gamma   90.00
#
_symmetry.space_group_name_H-M   'P 1'
#
loop_
_entity.id
_entity.type
_entity.pdbx_description
1 polymer ?
#
loop_
_entity_poly.entity_id
_entity_poly.type
_entity_poly.pdbx_seq_one_letter_code
_entity_poly.pdbx_strand_id
1 'polypeptide(L)'
;MPGGVLFRHYTRTLKFNDAGDLFMSIGSRQTDGVDGTPWRSMVKRYAAAVVASWGCPGAPAFHWQRGQTWALGLRNEVALAFDADGVLWGAENGNNVVFDKRLGGDITDDNPCEEINRLDGPGAFYGYPYCWSEHTLPPPLVSVPGRQHAWLPFTAPAAPGRPRKKFRGTPITNGFCRNRSRVVPPEGCLPAHWSPLGMAFQPPSTPAGRPRPRYAFPDSGAGDAIVLSHGSFSRDPPVGYVVARVRYAGGRPVLGRGGRRGVDVEPEVLFGSATGAAGGVVTFANGFRPLDSTFWRDGSFVFTGDKTGEIVMLRYYW
;
A
#
# COMPACT_ATOMS: atom_id res chain seq x y z
N MET A 1 -13.15 4.07 2.83
CA MET A 1 -12.23 3.93 3.99
C MET A 1 -12.98 4.14 5.29
N PRO A 2 -12.63 3.49 6.41
CA PRO A 2 -13.28 3.78 7.68
C PRO A 2 -12.92 5.24 8.00
N GLY A 3 -13.94 6.09 7.90
CA GLY A 3 -13.86 7.54 7.81
C GLY A 3 -15.20 8.07 8.27
N GLY A 4 -15.41 8.08 9.59
CA GLY A 4 -16.45 8.91 10.17
C GLY A 4 -16.19 10.39 9.85
N VAL A 5 -17.23 11.20 10.09
CA VAL A 5 -17.52 12.64 9.87
C VAL A 5 -16.35 13.69 9.83
N LEU A 6 -15.09 13.31 9.98
CA LEU A 6 -13.91 14.19 9.96
C LEU A 6 -12.81 13.82 8.95
N PHE A 7 -12.97 12.80 8.08
CA PHE A 7 -12.05 12.46 6.97
C PHE A 7 -10.55 12.48 7.39
N ARG A 8 -10.13 11.49 8.21
CA ARG A 8 -8.73 11.33 8.65
C ARG A 8 -8.32 9.86 8.62
N HIS A 9 -7.03 9.60 8.43
CA HIS A 9 -6.46 8.25 8.58
C HIS A 9 -6.15 7.95 10.07
N TYR A 10 -7.04 7.18 10.71
CA TYR A 10 -6.96 6.85 12.13
C TYR A 10 -6.49 5.44 12.44
N THR A 11 -6.49 4.53 11.46
CA THR A 11 -5.94 3.18 11.62
C THR A 11 -4.45 3.24 11.96
N ARG A 12 -4.01 2.29 12.80
CA ARG A 12 -2.61 2.12 13.19
C ARG A 12 -2.26 0.65 13.05
N THR A 13 -1.93 0.23 11.83
CA THR A 13 -1.53 -1.15 11.57
C THR A 13 -0.30 -1.48 12.41
N LEU A 14 -0.36 -2.60 13.13
CA LEU A 14 0.72 -3.13 13.94
C LEU A 14 1.22 -4.43 13.30
N LYS A 15 2.52 -4.54 13.03
CA LYS A 15 3.15 -5.77 12.56
C LYS A 15 4.44 -6.03 13.32
N PHE A 16 4.62 -7.28 13.73
CA PHE A 16 5.85 -7.73 14.38
C PHE A 16 6.71 -8.48 13.39
N ASN A 17 8.03 -8.30 13.47
CA ASN A 17 8.97 -9.22 12.84
C ASN A 17 9.33 -10.36 13.82
N ASP A 18 10.07 -11.35 13.34
CA ASP A 18 10.50 -12.51 14.14
C ASP A 18 11.44 -12.14 15.29
N ALA A 19 12.12 -10.99 15.20
CA ALA A 19 12.95 -10.46 16.28
C ALA A 19 12.15 -9.81 17.41
N GLY A 20 10.83 -9.63 17.24
CA GLY A 20 9.94 -8.98 18.21
C GLY A 20 9.89 -7.44 18.10
N ASP A 21 10.48 -6.86 17.06
CA ASP A 21 10.31 -5.43 16.79
C ASP A 21 8.87 -5.15 16.35
N LEU A 22 8.29 -4.05 16.85
CA LEU A 22 6.98 -3.59 16.41
C LEU A 22 7.11 -2.52 15.33
N PHE A 23 6.39 -2.70 14.23
CA PHE A 23 6.18 -1.72 13.18
C PHE A 23 4.76 -1.18 13.27
N MET A 24 4.62 0.14 13.27
CA MET A 24 3.35 0.84 13.37
C MET A 24 3.16 1.84 12.23
N SER A 25 2.15 1.63 11.41
CA SER A 25 1.75 2.58 10.37
C SER A 25 0.96 3.76 10.95
N ILE A 26 1.22 4.95 10.43
CA ILE A 26 0.56 6.20 10.80
C ILE A 26 0.24 6.97 9.52
N GLY A 27 -1.01 6.90 9.06
CA GLY A 27 -1.45 7.65 7.90
C GLY A 27 -1.49 9.17 8.11
N SER A 28 -1.69 9.89 7.02
CA SER A 28 -1.82 11.35 6.98
C SER A 28 -3.04 11.83 7.78
N ARG A 29 -3.01 13.08 8.19
CA ARG A 29 -4.16 13.76 8.78
C ARG A 29 -5.20 14.12 7.72
N GLN A 30 -4.76 14.32 6.47
CA GLN A 30 -5.55 14.86 5.39
C GLN A 30 -6.03 13.75 4.45
N THR A 31 -7.35 13.64 4.27
CA THR A 31 -7.92 12.76 3.23
C THR A 31 -7.62 13.30 1.83
N ASP A 32 -7.91 14.58 1.57
CA ASP A 32 -7.67 15.21 0.26
C ASP A 32 -6.71 16.38 0.36
N GLY A 33 -5.66 16.44 -0.45
CA GLY A 33 -4.70 17.54 -0.37
C GLY A 33 -3.42 17.17 0.40
N VAL A 34 -2.60 18.21 0.61
CA VAL A 34 -1.27 18.10 1.21
C VAL A 34 -1.39 18.07 2.72
N ASP A 35 -0.96 16.98 3.36
CA ASP A 35 -0.71 16.98 4.80
C ASP A 35 0.65 17.60 5.11
N GLY A 36 0.65 18.76 5.76
CA GLY A 36 1.86 19.44 6.22
C GLY A 36 2.40 18.94 7.56
N THR A 37 1.76 17.94 8.18
CA THR A 37 2.14 17.46 9.52
C THR A 37 3.40 16.59 9.43
N PRO A 38 4.55 17.01 9.99
CA PRO A 38 5.83 16.32 9.79
C PRO A 38 5.92 14.96 10.49
N TRP A 39 4.98 14.64 11.38
CA TRP A 39 4.97 13.44 12.21
C TRP A 39 3.94 12.40 11.76
N ARG A 40 3.46 12.48 10.52
CA ARG A 40 2.49 11.54 9.92
C ARG A 40 2.96 11.04 8.56
N SER A 41 2.20 10.12 8.00
CA SER A 41 2.47 9.51 6.70
C SER A 41 3.78 8.71 6.74
N MET A 42 3.85 7.79 7.71
CA MET A 42 5.08 7.10 8.07
C MET A 42 4.82 5.75 8.74
N VAL A 43 5.84 4.89 8.70
CA VAL A 43 5.93 3.69 9.54
C VAL A 43 6.99 3.93 10.61
N LYS A 44 6.65 3.63 11.86
CA LYS A 44 7.56 3.65 13.01
C LYS A 44 8.03 2.23 13.34
N ARG A 45 9.29 2.07 13.73
CA ARG A 45 9.84 0.84 14.34
C ARG A 45 10.12 1.07 15.82
N TYR A 46 9.77 0.09 16.65
CA TYR A 46 10.15 -0.01 18.06
C TYR A 46 10.94 -1.29 18.23
N ALA A 47 12.15 -1.19 18.79
CA ALA A 47 12.98 -2.34 19.04
C ALA A 47 12.32 -3.29 20.05
N ALA A 48 12.51 -4.59 19.89
CA ALA A 48 11.92 -5.63 20.76
C ALA A 48 12.12 -5.35 22.26
N ALA A 49 13.31 -4.91 22.68
CA ALA A 49 13.58 -4.56 24.08
C ALA A 49 12.73 -3.38 24.59
N VAL A 50 12.44 -2.40 23.73
CA VAL A 50 11.53 -1.29 24.06
C VAL A 50 10.11 -1.80 24.21
N VAL A 51 9.65 -2.65 23.28
CA VAL A 51 8.31 -3.24 23.35
C VAL A 51 8.14 -4.09 24.61
N ALA A 52 9.13 -4.94 24.92
CA ALA A 52 9.12 -5.80 26.11
C ALA A 52 9.12 -5.01 27.43
N SER A 53 9.60 -3.77 27.42
CA SER A 53 9.57 -2.89 28.60
C SER A 53 8.19 -2.29 28.88
N TRP A 54 7.27 -2.29 27.92
CA TRP A 54 5.96 -1.66 28.09
C TRP A 54 5.13 -2.40 29.13
N GLY A 55 4.67 -1.65 30.14
CA GLY A 55 3.93 -2.21 31.28
C GLY A 55 4.82 -2.63 32.46
N CYS A 56 6.16 -2.60 32.34
CA CYS A 56 7.06 -2.85 33.46
C CYS A 56 7.10 -1.65 34.44
N PRO A 57 7.28 -1.87 35.75
CA PRO A 57 7.50 -0.80 36.73
C PRO A 57 8.67 0.11 36.34
N GLY A 58 8.45 1.43 36.38
CA GLY A 58 9.47 2.43 36.03
C GLY A 58 9.72 2.60 34.53
N ALA A 59 9.09 1.80 33.66
CA ALA A 59 9.16 2.02 32.22
C ALA A 59 8.45 3.33 31.85
N PRO A 60 9.01 4.12 30.92
CA PRO A 60 8.36 5.35 30.51
C PRO A 60 7.06 5.02 29.76
N ALA A 61 6.00 5.81 30.00
CA ALA A 61 4.72 5.64 29.33
C ALA A 61 4.90 5.62 27.80
N PHE A 62 4.11 4.78 27.11
CA PHE A 62 4.15 4.70 25.66
C PHE A 62 3.92 6.08 25.03
N HIS A 63 4.79 6.45 24.09
CA HIS A 63 4.59 7.64 23.27
C HIS A 63 5.01 7.34 21.84
N TRP A 64 4.06 7.41 20.92
CA TRP A 64 4.22 6.94 19.55
C TRP A 64 5.33 7.64 18.75
N GLN A 65 5.72 8.86 19.15
CA GLN A 65 6.81 9.57 18.46
C GLN A 65 8.20 9.02 18.79
N ARG A 66 8.34 8.25 19.88
CA ARG A 66 9.63 7.69 20.32
C ARG A 66 10.13 6.55 19.44
N GLY A 67 9.28 5.96 18.61
CA GLY A 67 9.71 4.98 17.62
C GLY A 67 10.64 5.61 16.59
N GLN A 68 11.62 4.84 16.12
CA GLN A 68 12.46 5.21 14.99
C GLN A 68 11.57 5.38 13.75
N THR A 69 11.72 6.47 13.01
CA THR A 69 11.06 6.59 11.70
C THR A 69 11.69 5.58 10.76
N TRP A 70 10.96 4.50 10.47
CA TRP A 70 11.38 3.48 9.52
C TRP A 70 11.19 4.02 8.11
N ALA A 71 9.97 4.34 7.72
CA ALA A 71 9.65 4.91 6.41
C ALA A 71 8.86 6.22 6.58
N LEU A 72 9.09 7.20 5.68
CA LEU A 72 8.41 8.50 5.62
C LEU A 72 7.78 8.69 4.24
N GLY A 73 6.72 9.49 4.16
CA GLY A 73 6.14 9.86 2.87
C GLY A 73 5.24 8.78 2.30
N LEU A 74 4.57 8.07 3.20
CA LEU A 74 3.58 7.04 2.94
C LEU A 74 2.20 7.59 3.35
N ARG A 75 1.35 8.02 2.40
CA ARG A 75 0.08 8.70 2.69
C ARG A 75 -0.76 7.96 3.72
N ASN A 76 -0.97 6.66 3.56
CA ASN A 76 -1.77 5.79 4.41
C ASN A 76 -1.49 4.28 4.12
N GLU A 77 -0.27 3.83 4.41
CA GLU A 77 0.19 2.44 4.25
C GLU A 77 -0.48 1.49 5.27
N VAL A 78 -1.75 1.15 5.08
CA VAL A 78 -2.49 0.30 6.03
C VAL A 78 -2.10 -1.16 5.87
N ALA A 79 -1.96 -1.64 4.63
CA ALA A 79 -1.56 -3.00 4.36
C ALA A 79 -0.06 -3.16 4.64
N LEU A 80 0.31 -4.02 5.59
CA LEU A 80 1.70 -4.33 5.93
C LEU A 80 1.88 -5.83 6.11
N ALA A 81 2.95 -6.39 5.56
CA ALA A 81 3.33 -7.80 5.74
C ALA A 81 4.85 -7.98 5.67
N PHE A 82 5.35 -8.96 6.42
CA PHE A 82 6.71 -9.47 6.22
C PHE A 82 6.68 -10.60 5.21
N ASP A 83 7.63 -10.60 4.27
CA ASP A 83 7.91 -11.79 3.46
C ASP A 83 8.74 -12.82 4.24
N ALA A 84 9.02 -13.96 3.61
CA ALA A 84 9.78 -15.05 4.23
C ALA A 84 11.26 -14.68 4.51
N ASP A 85 11.77 -13.63 3.86
CA ASP A 85 13.13 -13.12 4.05
C ASP A 85 13.19 -12.04 5.15
N GLY A 86 12.06 -11.75 5.81
CA GLY A 86 11.96 -10.76 6.88
C GLY A 86 11.94 -9.31 6.38
N VAL A 87 11.69 -9.09 5.09
CA VAL A 87 11.52 -7.75 4.52
C VAL A 87 10.11 -7.26 4.78
N LEU A 88 9.98 -6.03 5.29
CA LEU A 88 8.68 -5.39 5.45
C LEU A 88 8.22 -4.81 4.12
N TRP A 89 7.05 -5.24 3.67
CA TRP A 89 6.34 -4.70 2.53
C TRP A 89 5.06 -4.01 2.98
N GLY A 90 4.60 -3.07 2.17
CA GLY A 90 3.26 -2.54 2.31
C GLY A 90 2.59 -2.28 0.97
N ALA A 91 1.29 -2.00 1.06
CA ALA A 91 0.53 -1.43 -0.03
C ALA A 91 -0.16 -0.13 0.41
N GLU A 92 0.02 0.89 -0.41
CA GLU A 92 -0.31 2.28 -0.11
C GLU A 92 -1.72 2.62 -0.60
N ASN A 93 -2.41 3.49 0.13
CA ASN A 93 -3.59 4.19 -0.38
C ASN A 93 -3.15 5.60 -0.81
N GLY A 94 -3.00 5.80 -2.11
CA GLY A 94 -2.57 7.05 -2.74
C GLY A 94 -3.59 8.18 -2.65
N ASN A 95 -3.31 9.29 -3.35
CA ASN A 95 -4.18 10.46 -3.38
C ASN A 95 -5.57 10.11 -3.97
N ASN A 96 -6.65 10.61 -3.37
CA ASN A 96 -7.99 10.34 -3.89
C ASN A 96 -8.30 11.08 -5.19
N VAL A 97 -7.67 12.23 -5.42
CA VAL A 97 -7.92 13.12 -6.57
C VAL A 97 -6.59 13.56 -7.16
N VAL A 98 -6.46 13.42 -8.47
CA VAL A 98 -5.29 13.86 -9.23
C VAL A 98 -5.75 14.66 -10.44
N PHE A 99 -5.63 15.98 -10.32
CA PHE A 99 -5.73 16.89 -11.44
C PHE A 99 -4.33 17.38 -11.81
N ASP A 100 -3.90 17.12 -13.06
CA ASP A 100 -2.69 17.68 -13.63
C ASP A 100 -2.89 18.08 -15.09
N LYS A 101 -3.05 19.38 -15.35
CA LYS A 101 -3.23 19.93 -16.70
C LYS A 101 -2.09 19.58 -17.67
N ARG A 102 -0.90 19.22 -17.17
CA ARG A 102 0.24 18.80 -18.01
C ARG A 102 0.08 17.36 -18.50
N LEU A 103 -0.81 16.59 -17.87
CA LEU A 103 -1.01 15.16 -18.08
C LEU A 103 -2.46 14.83 -18.48
N GLY A 104 -3.20 15.81 -19.01
CA GLY A 104 -4.57 15.60 -19.51
C GLY A 104 -5.69 16.21 -18.67
N GLY A 105 -5.38 16.89 -17.55
CA GLY A 105 -6.39 17.53 -16.71
C GLY A 105 -6.79 16.62 -15.56
N ASP A 106 -8.09 16.33 -15.42
CA ASP A 106 -8.56 15.38 -14.41
C ASP A 106 -8.26 13.96 -14.88
N ILE A 107 -7.40 13.27 -14.14
CA ILE A 107 -6.96 11.90 -14.41
C ILE A 107 -7.24 11.01 -13.21
N THR A 108 -8.18 11.44 -12.35
CA THR A 108 -8.47 10.82 -11.06
C THR A 108 -8.87 9.36 -11.23
N ASP A 109 -9.80 9.00 -12.11
CA ASP A 109 -10.35 7.62 -12.12
C ASP A 109 -9.28 6.53 -12.32
N ASP A 110 -8.19 6.84 -13.01
CA ASP A 110 -7.12 5.90 -13.29
C ASP A 110 -5.76 6.35 -12.71
N ASN A 111 -5.73 7.33 -11.79
CA ASN A 111 -4.51 7.75 -11.06
C ASN A 111 -4.81 8.27 -9.63
N PRO A 112 -3.82 8.18 -8.72
CA PRO A 112 -2.54 7.51 -8.88
C PRO A 112 -2.73 5.99 -8.83
N CYS A 113 -1.69 5.20 -9.15
CA CYS A 113 -1.76 3.83 -8.67
C CYS A 113 -1.69 3.78 -7.15
N GLU A 114 -2.29 2.72 -6.63
CA GLU A 114 -1.93 2.24 -5.31
C GLU A 114 -0.52 1.61 -5.43
N GLU A 115 0.36 1.91 -4.47
CA GLU A 115 1.76 1.51 -4.55
C GLU A 115 2.01 0.23 -3.77
N ILE A 116 2.90 -0.64 -4.24
CA ILE A 116 3.54 -1.67 -3.43
C ILE A 116 4.94 -1.18 -3.09
N ASN A 117 5.21 -1.01 -1.80
CA ASN A 117 6.45 -0.42 -1.29
C ASN A 117 7.25 -1.45 -0.50
N ARG A 118 8.53 -1.61 -0.86
CA ARG A 118 9.52 -2.33 -0.04
C ARG A 118 10.09 -1.36 0.98
N LEU A 119 9.84 -1.60 2.27
CA LEU A 119 10.18 -0.66 3.33
C LEU A 119 11.62 -0.88 3.83
N ASP A 120 12.57 -0.33 3.07
CA ASP A 120 14.01 -0.68 3.07
C ASP A 120 14.87 -0.18 4.25
N GLY A 121 14.29 0.42 5.28
CA GLY A 121 15.04 0.86 6.44
C GLY A 121 14.90 2.34 6.78
N PRO A 122 15.57 2.78 7.86
CA PRO A 122 15.24 3.99 8.57
C PRO A 122 15.44 5.26 7.75
N GLY A 123 14.42 6.11 7.74
CA GLY A 123 14.46 7.45 7.15
C GLY A 123 14.28 7.51 5.63
N ALA A 124 14.02 6.37 4.98
CA ALA A 124 13.63 6.29 3.58
C ALA A 124 12.36 7.11 3.31
N PHE A 125 12.30 7.79 2.15
CA PHE A 125 11.21 8.70 1.80
C PHE A 125 10.51 8.25 0.51
N TYR A 126 9.21 7.97 0.58
CA TYR A 126 8.40 7.37 -0.49
C TYR A 126 7.60 8.40 -1.30
N GLY A 127 7.72 9.68 -0.97
CA GLY A 127 7.30 10.77 -1.85
C GLY A 127 6.14 11.62 -1.35
N TYR A 128 5.15 11.07 -0.65
CA TYR A 128 4.03 11.87 -0.12
C TYR A 128 4.55 12.93 0.89
N PRO A 129 4.00 14.16 0.92
CA PRO A 129 2.92 14.67 0.08
C PRO A 129 3.39 15.29 -1.24
N TYR A 130 4.66 15.18 -1.59
CA TYR A 130 5.23 15.92 -2.72
C TYR A 130 5.07 15.20 -4.06
N CYS A 131 5.10 13.88 -4.03
CA CYS A 131 5.12 13.02 -5.20
C CYS A 131 3.93 12.05 -5.19
N TRP A 132 3.48 11.67 -6.38
CA TRP A 132 2.49 10.62 -6.62
C TRP A 132 2.91 9.79 -7.84
N SER A 133 2.47 8.54 -7.93
CA SER A 133 2.84 7.60 -8.99
C SER A 133 1.73 7.44 -10.02
N GLU A 134 2.05 7.61 -11.32
CA GLU A 134 1.07 7.41 -12.39
C GLU A 134 0.72 5.93 -12.58
N HIS A 135 -0.49 5.66 -13.02
CA HIS A 135 -0.93 4.36 -13.52
C HIS A 135 -1.32 4.46 -14.99
N THR A 136 -2.45 5.10 -15.33
CA THR A 136 -2.90 5.26 -16.73
C THR A 136 -3.05 6.73 -17.11
N LEU A 137 -2.36 7.18 -18.15
CA LEU A 137 -2.58 8.51 -18.74
C LEU A 137 -3.50 8.44 -19.96
N PRO A 138 -4.30 9.50 -20.23
CA PRO A 138 -5.15 9.56 -21.41
C PRO A 138 -4.32 9.73 -22.70
N PRO A 139 -4.76 9.17 -23.85
CA PRO A 139 -4.14 9.43 -25.14
C PRO A 139 -4.06 10.92 -25.47
N PRO A 140 -3.01 11.39 -26.18
CA PRO A 140 -1.92 10.62 -26.78
C PRO A 140 -0.75 10.34 -25.82
N LEU A 141 -0.89 10.59 -24.52
CA LEU A 141 0.18 10.34 -23.56
C LEU A 141 0.40 8.84 -23.40
N VAL A 142 1.67 8.45 -23.23
CA VAL A 142 2.05 7.06 -22.96
C VAL A 142 2.26 6.88 -21.47
N SER A 143 1.47 6.00 -20.87
CA SER A 143 1.56 5.64 -19.46
C SER A 143 2.87 4.91 -19.14
N VAL A 144 3.49 5.26 -18.01
CA VAL A 144 4.57 4.51 -17.39
C VAL A 144 4.21 4.22 -15.92
N PRO A 145 3.40 3.18 -15.63
CA PRO A 145 2.98 2.82 -14.28
C PRO A 145 4.13 2.86 -13.25
N GLY A 146 3.89 3.55 -12.14
CA GLY A 146 4.86 3.80 -11.07
C GLY A 146 5.81 4.99 -11.31
N ARG A 147 5.71 5.68 -12.44
CA ARG A 147 6.49 6.91 -12.65
C ARG A 147 5.98 8.01 -11.75
N GLN A 148 6.88 8.49 -10.89
CA GLN A 148 6.56 9.55 -9.94
C GLN A 148 6.55 10.95 -10.59
N HIS A 149 5.56 11.75 -10.21
CA HIS A 149 5.42 13.16 -10.58
C HIS A 149 5.31 14.02 -9.34
N ALA A 150 5.85 15.23 -9.42
CA ALA A 150 5.61 16.22 -8.39
C ALA A 150 4.17 16.72 -8.48
N TRP A 151 3.50 16.77 -7.34
CA TRP A 151 2.13 17.21 -7.26
C TRP A 151 2.00 18.72 -7.56
N LEU A 152 0.95 19.08 -8.30
CA LEU A 152 0.75 20.43 -8.82
C LEU A 152 0.95 21.57 -7.81
N PRO A 153 0.44 21.51 -6.56
CA PRO A 153 0.64 22.56 -5.56
C PRO A 153 2.11 22.89 -5.26
N PHE A 154 3.04 21.99 -5.59
CA PHE A 154 4.49 22.19 -5.41
C PHE A 154 5.23 22.51 -6.71
N THR A 155 4.63 22.23 -7.87
CA THR A 155 5.24 22.48 -9.19
C THR A 155 4.96 23.88 -9.74
N ALA A 156 3.94 24.56 -9.22
CA ALA A 156 3.61 25.94 -9.59
C ALA A 156 4.89 26.80 -9.62
N PRO A 157 5.08 27.66 -10.65
CA PRO A 157 6.19 28.59 -10.67
C PRO A 157 6.27 29.34 -9.34
N ALA A 158 7.50 29.62 -8.90
CA ALA A 158 7.70 30.62 -7.85
C ALA A 158 6.95 31.88 -8.28
N ALA A 159 5.88 32.28 -7.57
CA ALA A 159 5.32 33.60 -7.76
C ALA A 159 6.46 34.62 -7.51
N PRO A 160 6.45 35.80 -8.14
CA PRO A 160 7.44 36.83 -7.84
C PRO A 160 7.58 37.01 -6.32
N GLY A 161 8.80 36.80 -5.79
CA GLY A 161 9.08 36.87 -4.35
C GLY A 161 8.71 35.65 -3.50
N ARG A 162 8.15 34.56 -4.06
CA ARG A 162 7.84 33.32 -3.32
C ARG A 162 8.69 32.15 -3.82
N PRO A 163 9.72 31.71 -3.05
CA PRO A 163 10.56 30.59 -3.47
C PRO A 163 9.78 29.28 -3.58
N ARG A 164 10.20 28.40 -4.49
CA ARG A 164 9.65 27.04 -4.60
C ARG A 164 9.80 26.31 -3.26
N LYS A 165 8.79 25.52 -2.89
CA LYS A 165 8.89 24.65 -1.72
C LYS A 165 10.04 23.65 -1.90
N LYS A 166 10.72 23.38 -0.80
CA LYS A 166 11.88 22.48 -0.74
C LYS A 166 11.63 21.39 0.29
N PHE A 167 12.15 20.20 0.03
CA PHE A 167 12.28 19.13 1.01
C PHE A 167 13.75 18.76 1.15
N ARG A 168 14.26 18.71 2.40
CA ARG A 168 15.69 18.51 2.69
C ARG A 168 16.58 19.40 1.79
N GLY A 169 16.26 20.69 1.73
CA GLY A 169 16.98 21.69 0.95
C GLY A 169 16.79 21.64 -0.57
N THR A 170 16.08 20.64 -1.12
CA THR A 170 15.95 20.44 -2.57
C THR A 170 14.60 20.90 -3.09
N PRO A 171 14.53 21.71 -4.17
CA PRO A 171 13.26 22.11 -4.77
C PRO A 171 12.41 20.92 -5.24
N ILE A 172 11.12 20.94 -4.89
CA ILE A 172 10.18 19.90 -5.32
C ILE A 172 9.85 20.11 -6.80
N THR A 173 10.19 19.12 -7.62
CA THR A 173 10.02 19.10 -9.08
C THR A 173 9.83 17.65 -9.54
N ASN A 174 9.44 17.42 -10.80
CA ASN A 174 9.45 16.07 -11.36
C ASN A 174 10.87 15.44 -11.30
N GLY A 175 11.93 16.23 -11.41
CA GLY A 175 13.31 15.75 -11.25
C GLY A 175 13.61 15.30 -9.82
N PHE A 176 13.08 15.99 -8.81
CA PHE A 176 13.14 15.54 -7.41
C PHE A 176 12.40 14.22 -7.22
N CYS A 177 11.14 14.13 -7.69
CA CYS A 177 10.32 12.92 -7.51
C CYS A 177 10.84 11.71 -8.29
N ARG A 178 11.63 11.91 -9.35
CA ARG A 178 12.21 10.81 -10.15
C ARG A 178 13.63 10.47 -9.72
N ASN A 179 14.19 11.17 -8.74
CA ASN A 179 15.53 10.91 -8.25
C ASN A 179 15.49 9.84 -7.15
N ARG A 180 15.93 8.62 -7.50
CA ARG A 180 15.93 7.45 -6.62
C ARG A 180 16.81 7.60 -5.37
N SER A 181 17.76 8.54 -5.34
CA SER A 181 18.54 8.83 -4.11
C SER A 181 17.79 9.75 -3.13
N ARG A 182 16.64 10.28 -3.53
CA ARG A 182 15.83 11.22 -2.75
C ARG A 182 14.43 10.70 -2.44
N VAL A 183 13.82 10.04 -3.41
CA VAL A 183 12.49 9.46 -3.34
C VAL A 183 12.59 8.01 -3.76
N VAL A 184 12.19 7.11 -2.87
CA VAL A 184 12.10 5.68 -3.15
C VAL A 184 10.88 5.48 -4.07
N PRO A 185 11.06 4.90 -5.27
CA PRO A 185 9.95 4.59 -6.14
C PRO A 185 9.19 3.34 -5.64
N PRO A 186 7.92 3.17 -6.03
CA PRO A 186 7.22 1.92 -5.77
C PRO A 186 7.86 0.75 -6.50
N GLU A 187 7.77 -0.44 -5.91
CA GLU A 187 8.20 -1.71 -6.51
C GLU A 187 7.09 -2.34 -7.37
N GLY A 188 5.85 -1.93 -7.15
CA GLY A 188 4.68 -2.33 -7.94
C GLY A 188 3.60 -1.25 -7.94
N CYS A 189 2.83 -1.22 -9.02
CA CYS A 189 1.75 -0.26 -9.25
C CYS A 189 0.46 -1.07 -9.41
N LEU A 190 -0.38 -1.04 -8.38
CA LEU A 190 -1.70 -1.65 -8.35
C LEU A 190 -2.72 -0.71 -9.00
N PRO A 191 -3.88 -1.22 -9.46
CA PRO A 191 -4.88 -0.36 -10.07
C PRO A 191 -5.36 0.74 -9.12
N ALA A 192 -5.62 1.93 -9.68
CA ALA A 192 -6.03 3.11 -8.94
C ALA A 192 -7.28 2.84 -8.09
N HIS A 193 -7.32 3.43 -6.90
CA HIS A 193 -8.44 3.38 -5.94
C HIS A 193 -8.81 2.00 -5.41
N TRP A 194 -7.99 0.97 -5.62
CA TRP A 194 -8.21 -0.34 -5.00
C TRP A 194 -8.25 -0.26 -3.47
N SER A 195 -7.67 0.77 -2.85
CA SER A 195 -7.68 0.96 -1.41
C SER A 195 -7.19 -0.28 -0.66
N PRO A 196 -5.93 -0.73 -0.85
CA PRO A 196 -5.42 -1.93 -0.20
C PRO A 196 -5.33 -1.71 1.31
N LEU A 197 -6.00 -2.55 2.10
CA LEU A 197 -5.98 -2.44 3.57
C LEU A 197 -5.35 -3.65 4.26
N GLY A 198 -5.18 -4.76 3.55
CA GLY A 198 -4.60 -5.99 4.06
C GLY A 198 -3.59 -6.56 3.09
N MET A 199 -2.55 -7.17 3.65
CA MET A 199 -1.54 -7.90 2.88
C MET A 199 -1.03 -9.07 3.72
N ALA A 200 -0.73 -10.19 3.05
CA ALA A 200 0.00 -11.32 3.61
C ALA A 200 0.84 -11.96 2.50
N PHE A 201 1.93 -12.64 2.85
CA PHE A 201 2.66 -13.47 1.90
C PHE A 201 2.20 -14.92 2.02
N GLN A 202 1.99 -15.58 0.88
CA GLN A 202 1.71 -17.01 0.85
C GLN A 202 2.93 -17.76 1.43
N PRO A 203 2.73 -18.65 2.42
CA PRO A 203 3.83 -19.37 3.03
C PRO A 203 4.64 -20.17 2.00
N PRO A 204 5.95 -20.37 2.25
CA PRO A 204 6.77 -21.27 1.44
C PRO A 204 6.16 -22.68 1.37
N SER A 205 6.37 -23.36 0.25
CA SER A 205 5.99 -24.77 0.10
C SER A 205 6.58 -25.62 1.22
N THR A 206 5.77 -26.55 1.74
CA THR A 206 6.23 -27.49 2.77
C THR A 206 7.28 -28.43 2.15
N PRO A 207 8.51 -28.51 2.70
CA PRO A 207 9.54 -29.39 2.17
C PRO A 207 9.10 -30.86 2.14
N ALA A 208 9.64 -31.64 1.20
CA ALA A 208 9.38 -33.07 1.11
C ALA A 208 9.71 -33.76 2.45
N GLY A 209 8.85 -34.68 2.88
CA GLY A 209 9.02 -35.44 4.13
C GLY A 209 8.60 -34.72 5.41
N ARG A 210 8.13 -33.47 5.35
CA ARG A 210 7.52 -32.79 6.50
C ARG A 210 5.99 -32.95 6.47
N PRO A 211 5.32 -33.04 7.65
CA PRO A 211 3.87 -33.02 7.69
C PRO A 211 3.35 -31.75 7.03
N ARG A 212 2.52 -31.91 6.01
CA ARG A 212 1.80 -30.80 5.40
C ARG A 212 0.69 -30.34 6.35
N PRO A 213 0.31 -29.04 6.29
CA PRO A 213 -0.92 -28.58 6.94
C PRO A 213 -2.15 -29.35 6.43
N ARG A 214 -3.36 -29.02 6.88
CA ARG A 214 -4.60 -29.68 6.39
C ARG A 214 -5.06 -29.13 5.04
N TYR A 215 -4.76 -27.86 4.79
CA TYR A 215 -5.03 -27.11 3.56
C TYR A 215 -3.76 -26.37 3.15
N ALA A 216 -3.59 -26.02 1.88
CA ALA A 216 -2.54 -25.11 1.44
C ALA A 216 -2.84 -24.65 0.03
N PHE A 217 -2.48 -23.41 -0.22
CA PHE A 217 -2.53 -22.84 -1.55
C PHE A 217 -1.54 -23.55 -2.48
N PRO A 218 -1.75 -23.50 -3.81
CA PRO A 218 -0.84 -24.13 -4.77
C PRO A 218 0.61 -23.67 -4.61
N ASP A 219 1.55 -24.61 -4.68
CA ASP A 219 3.00 -24.36 -4.55
C ASP A 219 3.51 -23.31 -5.56
N SER A 220 2.84 -23.17 -6.70
CA SER A 220 3.16 -22.15 -7.71
C SER A 220 3.00 -20.70 -7.23
N GLY A 221 2.33 -20.48 -6.10
CA GLY A 221 2.19 -19.16 -5.47
C GLY A 221 3.02 -18.98 -4.21
N ALA A 222 3.90 -19.91 -3.85
CA ALA A 222 4.70 -19.80 -2.64
C ALA A 222 5.58 -18.53 -2.67
N GLY A 223 5.45 -17.68 -1.64
CA GLY A 223 6.14 -16.39 -1.57
C GLY A 223 5.46 -15.24 -2.33
N ASP A 224 4.32 -15.46 -2.97
CA ASP A 224 3.52 -14.39 -3.58
C ASP A 224 2.81 -13.56 -2.50
N ALA A 225 2.58 -12.27 -2.79
CA ALA A 225 1.77 -11.43 -1.93
C ALA A 225 0.28 -11.60 -2.25
N ILE A 226 -0.54 -11.68 -1.21
CA ILE A 226 -2.00 -11.60 -1.27
C ILE A 226 -2.40 -10.22 -0.76
N VAL A 227 -3.07 -9.43 -1.60
CA VAL A 227 -3.51 -8.06 -1.30
C VAL A 227 -5.03 -8.01 -1.22
N LEU A 228 -5.54 -7.35 -0.18
CA LEU A 228 -6.96 -7.16 0.08
C LEU A 228 -7.34 -5.74 -0.28
N SER A 229 -8.04 -5.60 -1.40
CA SER A 229 -8.60 -4.36 -1.90
C SER A 229 -9.97 -4.12 -1.28
N HIS A 230 -10.05 -3.10 -0.42
CA HIS A 230 -11.30 -2.72 0.25
C HIS A 230 -12.32 -2.10 -0.70
N GLY A 231 -11.83 -1.57 -1.83
CA GLY A 231 -12.64 -1.04 -2.91
C GLY A 231 -12.83 0.48 -2.85
N SER A 232 -12.99 1.05 -4.04
CA SER A 232 -12.98 2.50 -4.25
C SER A 232 -14.18 3.21 -3.64
N PHE A 233 -13.99 4.49 -3.33
CA PHE A 233 -15.09 5.43 -3.04
C PHE A 233 -15.03 6.68 -3.94
N SER A 234 -13.90 6.90 -4.61
CA SER A 234 -13.56 8.10 -5.41
C SER A 234 -13.33 7.78 -6.89
N ARG A 235 -14.04 6.77 -7.42
CA ARG A 235 -13.96 6.34 -8.82
C ARG A 235 -15.31 5.89 -9.34
N ASP A 236 -15.65 6.23 -10.58
CA ASP A 236 -16.83 5.73 -11.30
C ASP A 236 -16.43 5.08 -12.64
N PRO A 237 -16.77 3.80 -12.90
CA PRO A 237 -17.40 2.84 -11.99
C PRO A 237 -16.48 2.46 -10.82
N PRO A 238 -17.05 1.93 -9.71
CA PRO A 238 -16.26 1.44 -8.60
C PRO A 238 -15.34 0.27 -9.01
N VAL A 239 -14.20 0.14 -8.33
CA VAL A 239 -13.20 -0.92 -8.57
C VAL A 239 -12.65 -1.44 -7.24
N GLY A 240 -11.92 -2.54 -7.31
CA GLY A 240 -11.37 -3.22 -6.14
C GLY A 240 -12.36 -4.25 -5.62
N TYR A 241 -12.59 -4.30 -4.30
CA TYR A 241 -13.48 -5.29 -3.70
C TYR A 241 -13.02 -6.73 -3.98
N VAL A 242 -11.71 -6.96 -3.87
CA VAL A 242 -11.08 -8.24 -4.20
C VAL A 242 -10.01 -8.64 -3.20
N VAL A 243 -9.80 -9.94 -3.08
CA VAL A 243 -8.56 -10.55 -2.64
C VAL A 243 -7.81 -10.96 -3.91
N ALA A 244 -6.62 -10.42 -4.11
CA ALA A 244 -5.83 -10.66 -5.31
C ALA A 244 -4.41 -11.10 -4.98
N ARG A 245 -3.85 -11.95 -5.83
CA ARG A 245 -2.47 -12.41 -5.78
C ARG A 245 -1.59 -11.55 -6.67
N VAL A 246 -0.54 -10.98 -6.09
CA VAL A 246 0.57 -10.37 -6.81
C VAL A 246 1.74 -11.34 -6.78
N ARG A 247 2.18 -11.76 -7.97
CA ARG A 247 3.29 -12.73 -8.10
C ARG A 247 4.62 -12.11 -7.70
N TYR A 248 5.47 -12.87 -7.03
CA TYR A 248 6.82 -12.48 -6.65
C TYR A 248 7.86 -13.45 -7.24
N ALA A 249 8.99 -12.91 -7.67
CA ALA A 249 10.14 -13.70 -8.11
C ALA A 249 11.43 -12.99 -7.68
N GLY A 250 12.35 -13.74 -7.06
CA GLY A 250 13.60 -13.16 -6.53
C GLY A 250 13.37 -12.06 -5.50
N GLY A 251 12.34 -12.19 -4.66
CA GLY A 251 11.98 -11.22 -3.62
C GLY A 251 11.42 -9.90 -4.14
N ARG A 252 10.89 -9.85 -5.37
CA ARG A 252 10.29 -8.63 -5.96
C ARG A 252 9.00 -8.96 -6.73
N PRO A 253 8.06 -7.99 -6.85
CA PRO A 253 6.87 -8.17 -7.68
C PRO A 253 7.23 -8.50 -9.14
N VAL A 254 6.54 -9.49 -9.71
CA VAL A 254 6.59 -9.78 -11.13
C VAL A 254 5.75 -8.76 -11.87
N LEU A 255 6.38 -8.04 -12.79
CA LEU A 255 5.75 -6.99 -13.57
C LEU A 255 4.93 -7.58 -14.73
N GLY A 256 3.85 -6.88 -15.09
CA GLY A 256 2.93 -7.25 -16.16
C GLY A 256 3.61 -7.41 -17.51
N ARG A 257 3.04 -8.27 -18.37
CA ARG A 257 3.64 -8.63 -19.67
C ARG A 257 3.17 -7.71 -20.81
N GLY A 258 2.25 -6.79 -20.56
CA GLY A 258 1.54 -5.98 -21.57
C GLY A 258 2.30 -4.86 -22.27
N GLY A 259 3.64 -4.88 -22.32
CA GLY A 259 4.43 -3.86 -23.06
C GLY A 259 4.41 -2.44 -22.45
N ARG A 260 3.79 -2.26 -21.28
CA ARG A 260 3.88 -1.03 -20.49
C ARG A 260 5.28 -0.92 -19.89
N ARG A 261 5.91 0.24 -20.04
CA ARG A 261 7.14 0.57 -19.31
C ARG A 261 6.77 0.88 -17.86
N GLY A 262 7.61 0.51 -16.88
CA GLY A 262 7.36 0.85 -15.47
C GLY A 262 7.24 -0.38 -14.59
N VAL A 263 6.50 -0.25 -13.48
CA VAL A 263 6.30 -1.28 -12.44
C VAL A 263 4.84 -1.72 -12.34
N ASP A 264 4.14 -1.79 -13.47
CA ASP A 264 2.76 -2.31 -13.53
C ASP A 264 2.72 -3.75 -13.04
N VAL A 265 1.85 -4.06 -12.07
CA VAL A 265 1.57 -5.45 -11.68
C VAL A 265 0.21 -5.85 -12.24
N GLU A 266 0.04 -7.14 -12.57
CA GLU A 266 -1.23 -7.69 -13.03
C GLU A 266 -1.73 -8.68 -11.97
N PRO A 267 -2.46 -8.22 -10.92
CA PRO A 267 -2.90 -9.07 -9.84
C PRO A 267 -3.96 -10.07 -10.33
N GLU A 268 -3.84 -11.32 -9.91
CA GLU A 268 -4.82 -12.36 -10.17
C GLU A 268 -5.88 -12.36 -9.07
N VAL A 269 -7.14 -12.14 -9.43
CA VAL A 269 -8.24 -12.14 -8.47
C VAL A 269 -8.51 -13.57 -8.00
N LEU A 270 -8.34 -13.80 -6.70
CA LEU A 270 -8.63 -15.08 -6.04
C LEU A 270 -10.05 -15.14 -5.47
N PHE A 271 -10.54 -14.01 -4.99
CA PHE A 271 -11.88 -13.84 -4.44
C PHE A 271 -12.35 -12.42 -4.73
N GLY A 272 -13.55 -12.26 -5.26
CA GLY A 272 -14.03 -10.96 -5.70
C GLY A 272 -15.49 -11.01 -6.12
N SER A 273 -16.10 -9.84 -6.21
CA SER A 273 -17.41 -9.72 -6.86
C SER A 273 -17.30 -10.01 -8.35
N ALA A 274 -18.40 -10.37 -8.99
CA ALA A 274 -18.44 -10.60 -10.43
C ALA A 274 -18.05 -9.33 -11.20
N THR A 275 -17.32 -9.49 -12.30
CA THR A 275 -17.06 -8.43 -13.28
C THR A 275 -18.37 -7.99 -13.90
N GLY A 276 -18.72 -6.71 -13.78
CA GLY A 276 -19.84 -6.13 -14.50
C GLY A 276 -19.55 -6.13 -16.01
N ALA A 277 -20.60 -5.98 -16.83
CA ALA A 277 -20.52 -6.03 -18.31
C ALA A 277 -19.54 -5.02 -18.95
N ALA A 278 -19.00 -4.07 -18.19
CA ALA A 278 -17.98 -3.09 -18.61
C ALA A 278 -16.56 -3.41 -18.09
N GLY A 279 -16.30 -4.62 -17.58
CA GLY A 279 -14.97 -5.06 -17.14
C GLY A 279 -14.50 -4.51 -15.79
N GLY A 280 -15.31 -3.73 -15.09
CA GLY A 280 -15.08 -3.33 -13.69
C GLY A 280 -15.58 -4.39 -12.71
N VAL A 281 -14.78 -4.74 -11.71
CA VAL A 281 -15.24 -5.57 -10.58
C VAL A 281 -16.25 -4.76 -9.77
N VAL A 282 -17.48 -5.25 -9.67
CA VAL A 282 -18.60 -4.58 -8.99
C VAL A 282 -18.44 -4.72 -7.47
N THR A 283 -19.13 -3.92 -6.67
CA THR A 283 -19.25 -4.17 -5.23
C THR A 283 -19.90 -5.55 -4.96
N PHE A 284 -19.62 -6.18 -3.83
CA PHE A 284 -20.41 -7.35 -3.41
C PHE A 284 -21.85 -6.93 -3.11
N ALA A 285 -22.84 -7.75 -3.48
CA ALA A 285 -24.26 -7.44 -3.28
C ALA A 285 -24.64 -7.23 -1.80
N ASN A 286 -23.97 -7.95 -0.88
CA ASN A 286 -24.14 -7.79 0.56
C ASN A 286 -23.32 -6.62 1.15
N GLY A 287 -22.53 -5.93 0.33
CA GLY A 287 -21.64 -4.84 0.78
C GLY A 287 -20.32 -5.31 1.40
N PHE A 288 -19.94 -6.58 1.26
CA PHE A 288 -18.65 -7.10 1.75
C PHE A 288 -17.48 -6.28 1.19
N ARG A 289 -16.48 -6.03 2.04
CA ARG A 289 -15.24 -5.33 1.68
C ARG A 289 -14.04 -5.97 2.38
N PRO A 290 -13.12 -6.61 1.65
CA PRO A 290 -11.93 -7.22 2.24
C PRO A 290 -11.09 -6.21 3.04
N LEU A 291 -10.75 -6.53 4.29
CA LEU A 291 -9.96 -5.65 5.16
C LEU A 291 -8.56 -6.22 5.46
N ASP A 292 -8.43 -7.17 6.38
CA ASP A 292 -7.13 -7.73 6.78
C ASP A 292 -7.18 -9.26 6.79
N SER A 293 -6.01 -9.90 6.78
CA SER A 293 -5.88 -11.33 6.56
C SER A 293 -4.71 -11.97 7.31
N THR A 294 -4.77 -13.30 7.40
CA THR A 294 -3.66 -14.13 7.86
C THR A 294 -3.76 -15.55 7.32
N PHE A 295 -2.63 -16.24 7.19
CA PHE A 295 -2.60 -17.68 7.01
C PHE A 295 -2.73 -18.35 8.38
N TRP A 296 -3.71 -19.24 8.53
CA TRP A 296 -3.93 -20.01 9.74
C TRP A 296 -3.02 -21.24 9.79
N ARG A 297 -2.83 -21.81 10.98
CA ARG A 297 -1.92 -22.96 11.21
C ARG A 297 -2.29 -24.21 10.42
N ASP A 298 -3.56 -24.37 10.07
CA ASP A 298 -4.04 -25.48 9.23
C ASP A 298 -3.84 -25.22 7.73
N GLY A 299 -3.23 -24.08 7.36
CA GLY A 299 -2.94 -23.61 6.01
C GLY A 299 -4.13 -22.97 5.27
N SER A 300 -5.26 -22.76 5.97
CA SER A 300 -6.35 -21.90 5.46
C SER A 300 -5.90 -20.45 5.39
N PHE A 301 -6.41 -19.69 4.42
CA PHE A 301 -6.28 -18.24 4.39
C PHE A 301 -7.56 -17.60 4.97
N VAL A 302 -7.42 -16.79 6.01
CA VAL A 302 -8.55 -16.16 6.71
C VAL A 302 -8.49 -14.67 6.51
N PHE A 303 -9.62 -14.05 6.19
CA PHE A 303 -9.73 -12.60 6.04
C PHE A 303 -11.06 -12.06 6.53
N THR A 304 -11.12 -10.75 6.78
CA THR A 304 -12.29 -10.09 7.35
C THR A 304 -12.98 -9.14 6.38
N GLY A 305 -14.28 -8.94 6.60
CA GLY A 305 -15.09 -7.90 5.96
C GLY A 305 -15.71 -6.97 7.00
N ASP A 306 -15.17 -5.77 7.15
CA ASP A 306 -15.58 -4.84 8.21
C ASP A 306 -17.00 -4.30 8.03
N LYS A 307 -17.45 -4.10 6.78
CA LYS A 307 -18.78 -3.56 6.47
C LYS A 307 -19.91 -4.55 6.72
N THR A 308 -19.63 -5.84 6.72
CA THR A 308 -20.61 -6.90 6.91
C THR A 308 -20.41 -7.67 8.21
N GLY A 309 -19.30 -7.47 8.91
CA GLY A 309 -18.96 -8.21 10.13
C GLY A 309 -18.55 -9.65 9.87
N GLU A 310 -18.14 -9.98 8.64
CA GLU A 310 -17.84 -11.34 8.22
C GLU A 310 -16.36 -11.70 8.44
N ILE A 311 -16.12 -12.98 8.77
CA ILE A 311 -14.80 -13.61 8.70
C ILE A 311 -14.91 -14.73 7.67
N VAL A 312 -14.12 -14.63 6.60
CA VAL A 312 -14.12 -15.57 5.48
C VAL A 312 -12.87 -16.43 5.55
N MET A 313 -13.04 -17.71 5.24
CA MET A 313 -11.95 -18.69 5.21
C MET A 313 -11.87 -19.32 3.82
N LEU A 314 -10.74 -19.11 3.14
CA LEU A 314 -10.43 -19.69 1.84
C LEU A 314 -9.49 -20.90 2.04
N ARG A 315 -9.89 -22.05 1.47
CA ARG A 315 -9.18 -23.33 1.59
C ARG A 315 -8.98 -23.94 0.23
N TYR A 316 -7.75 -24.39 0.00
CA TYR A 316 -7.40 -25.23 -1.15
C TYR A 316 -7.21 -26.66 -0.65
N TYR A 317 -7.89 -27.57 -1.32
CA TYR A 317 -7.79 -29.01 -1.09
C TYR A 317 -6.83 -29.58 -2.14
N TRP A 318 -5.99 -30.51 -1.71
CA TRP A 318 -5.14 -31.32 -2.59
C TRP A 318 -5.70 -32.73 -2.74
#